data_AF-A0A8K0T994-F1
#
_entry.id   AF-A0A8K0T994-F1
#
_cell.length_a   1.000
_cell.length_b   1.000
_cell.length_c   1.000
_cell.angle_alpha   90.00
_cell.angle_beta   90.00
_cell.angle_gamma   90.00
#
_symmetry.space_group_name_H-M   'P 1'
#
loop_
_entity.id
_entity.type
_entity.pdbx_description
1 polymer ?
#
loop_
_entity_poly.entity_id
_entity_poly.type
_entity_poly.pdbx_seq_one_letter_code
_entity_poly.pdbx_strand_id
1 'polypeptide(L)'
;MDVIMRNAWLGTIPQGVGILVTHGPPRAHLDLLNAGCNNLLRELWRVRPRLHVFGHIHAGAGTETAGFDGLQAAYERTVIAKGGLWDLVATVWHFVGALVTRVFKGEEFERCILVNAAMVSGMRDKLTMEAVTVVI
;
A
#
# COMPACT_ATOMS: atom_id res chain seq x y z
N MET A 1 -6.64 -16.13 -28.11
CA MET A 1 -5.89 -16.84 -27.05
C MET A 1 -6.15 -16.09 -25.76
N ASP A 2 -7.22 -16.45 -25.07
CA ASP A 2 -7.63 -15.80 -23.82
C ASP A 2 -6.76 -16.31 -22.67
N VAL A 3 -5.70 -15.56 -22.36
CA VAL A 3 -5.02 -15.70 -21.08
C VAL A 3 -5.92 -15.07 -20.04
N ILE A 4 -6.80 -15.88 -19.46
CA ILE A 4 -7.45 -15.56 -18.19
C ILE A 4 -6.30 -15.34 -17.19
N MET A 5 -6.02 -14.07 -16.87
CA MET A 5 -5.10 -13.66 -15.80
C MET A 5 -5.55 -14.32 -14.50
N ARG A 6 -5.03 -15.51 -14.21
CA ARG A 6 -5.25 -16.18 -12.93
C ARG A 6 -4.73 -15.27 -11.83
N ASN A 7 -5.57 -15.05 -10.81
CA ASN A 7 -5.19 -14.28 -9.64
C ASN A 7 -4.11 -15.06 -8.86
N ALA A 8 -2.84 -14.80 -9.17
CA ALA A 8 -1.69 -15.47 -8.58
C ALA A 8 -1.51 -15.21 -7.08
N TRP A 9 -2.25 -14.24 -6.52
CA TRP A 9 -2.08 -13.79 -5.14
C TRP A 9 -3.09 -14.42 -4.18
N LEU A 10 -4.30 -14.74 -4.65
CA LEU A 10 -5.43 -15.12 -3.78
C LEU A 10 -5.05 -16.26 -2.82
N GLY A 11 -4.97 -15.96 -1.53
CA GLY A 11 -4.69 -16.94 -0.48
C GLY A 11 -3.29 -17.56 -0.51
N THR A 12 -2.36 -17.01 -1.32
CA THR A 12 -1.02 -17.60 -1.50
C THR A 12 -0.01 -17.16 -0.45
N ILE A 13 -0.24 -16.01 0.20
CA ILE A 13 0.66 -15.49 1.24
C ILE A 13 0.25 -16.08 2.59
N PRO A 14 1.11 -16.82 3.32
CA PRO A 14 0.75 -17.39 4.62
C PRO A 14 0.34 -16.32 5.65
N GLN A 15 -0.47 -16.70 6.65
CA GLN A 15 -0.73 -15.84 7.81
C GLN A 15 0.53 -15.70 8.68
N GLY A 16 0.64 -14.58 9.42
CA GLY A 16 1.75 -14.34 10.35
C GLY A 16 3.09 -13.99 9.68
N VAL A 17 3.09 -13.69 8.38
CA VAL A 17 4.27 -13.18 7.68
C VAL A 17 4.67 -11.83 8.27
N GLY A 18 5.85 -11.75 8.86
CA GLY A 18 6.39 -10.48 9.38
C GLY A 18 6.94 -9.58 8.28
N ILE A 19 7.61 -10.16 7.28
CA ILE A 19 8.26 -9.45 6.16
C ILE A 19 7.81 -10.08 4.85
N LEU A 20 7.19 -9.28 3.99
CA LEU A 20 6.80 -9.66 2.64
C LEU A 20 7.76 -9.03 1.62
N VAL A 21 8.17 -9.78 0.60
CA VAL A 21 8.98 -9.26 -0.51
C VAL A 21 8.32 -9.62 -1.83
N THR A 22 8.09 -8.63 -2.69
CA THR A 22 7.50 -8.84 -4.02
C THR A 22 8.27 -8.07 -5.09
N HIS A 23 8.05 -8.40 -6.36
CA HIS A 23 8.70 -7.67 -7.46
C HIS A 23 8.18 -6.23 -7.59
N GLY A 24 6.86 -6.07 -7.68
CA GLY A 24 6.20 -4.78 -7.85
C GLY A 24 5.29 -4.40 -6.68
N PRO A 25 4.79 -3.15 -6.68
CA PRO A 25 4.02 -2.58 -5.58
C PRO A 25 2.59 -3.14 -5.48
N PRO A 26 1.99 -3.09 -4.28
CA PRO A 26 0.54 -3.17 -4.16
C PRO A 26 -0.09 -1.93 -4.79
N ARG A 27 -1.37 -2.04 -5.16
CA ARG A 27 -2.13 -0.89 -5.65
C ARG A 27 -2.15 0.25 -4.62
N ALA A 28 -2.17 1.50 -5.11
CA ALA A 28 -2.33 2.74 -4.36
C ALA A 28 -1.16 3.15 -3.45
N HIS A 29 -0.05 2.40 -3.49
CA HIS A 29 1.11 2.63 -2.64
C HIS A 29 2.40 2.58 -3.45
N LEU A 30 3.09 3.71 -3.55
CA LEU A 30 4.35 3.84 -4.31
C LEU A 30 4.24 3.27 -5.75
N ASP A 31 3.03 3.27 -6.32
CA ASP A 31 2.65 2.58 -7.55
C ASP A 31 2.34 3.55 -8.70
N LEU A 32 3.26 4.51 -8.89
CA LEU A 32 3.12 5.63 -9.82
C LEU A 32 2.49 5.21 -11.15
N LEU A 33 1.57 6.06 -11.64
CA LEU A 33 0.76 5.78 -12.83
C LEU A 33 -0.09 4.51 -12.70
N ASN A 34 -0.54 4.20 -11.49
CA ASN A 34 -1.52 3.16 -11.27
C ASN A 34 -0.98 1.76 -11.68
N ALA A 35 0.32 1.53 -11.50
CA ALA A 35 1.01 0.31 -11.96
C ALA A 35 0.95 -0.84 -10.93
N GLY A 36 0.40 -0.61 -9.74
CA GLY A 36 0.34 -1.58 -8.65
C GLY A 36 -0.78 -2.61 -8.79
N CYS A 37 -0.64 -3.73 -8.10
CA CYS A 37 -1.56 -4.85 -8.20
C CYS A 37 -2.70 -4.80 -7.17
N ASN A 38 -3.96 -4.79 -7.64
CA ASN A 38 -5.15 -4.84 -6.79
C ASN A 38 -5.24 -6.10 -5.93
N ASN A 39 -4.83 -7.25 -6.48
CA ASN A 39 -4.91 -8.51 -5.73
C ASN A 39 -3.83 -8.60 -4.66
N LEU A 40 -2.65 -8.02 -4.89
CA LEU A 40 -1.63 -7.91 -3.87
C LEU A 40 -2.09 -7.01 -2.71
N LEU A 41 -2.73 -5.87 -3.01
CA LEU A 41 -3.32 -5.00 -1.98
C LEU A 41 -4.35 -5.76 -1.11
N ARG A 42 -5.20 -6.60 -1.71
CA ARG A 42 -6.15 -7.44 -0.96
C ARG A 42 -5.45 -8.42 -0.03
N GLU A 43 -4.35 -9.02 -0.47
CA GLU A 43 -3.57 -9.91 0.39
C GLU A 43 -2.86 -9.16 1.52
N LEU A 44 -2.41 -7.91 1.30
CA LEU A 44 -1.88 -7.06 2.37
C LEU A 44 -2.91 -6.86 3.48
N TRP A 45 -4.15 -6.52 3.13
CA TRP A 45 -5.25 -6.38 4.11
C TRP A 45 -5.55 -7.65 4.89
N ARG A 46 -5.31 -8.82 4.27
CA ARG A 46 -5.55 -10.14 4.87
C ARG A 46 -4.43 -10.59 5.79
N VAL A 47 -3.17 -10.33 5.42
CA VAL A 47 -1.97 -10.88 6.08
C VAL A 47 -1.32 -9.86 7.02
N ARG A 48 -1.39 -8.58 6.68
CA ARG A 48 -0.91 -7.44 7.48
C ARG A 48 0.54 -7.58 7.97
N PRO A 49 1.51 -7.74 7.07
CA PRO A 49 2.92 -7.82 7.46
C PRO A 49 3.39 -6.51 8.13
N ARG A 50 4.47 -6.59 8.91
CA ARG A 50 5.11 -5.40 9.51
C ARG A 50 5.93 -4.62 8.48
N LEU A 51 6.50 -5.33 7.51
CA LEU A 51 7.29 -4.76 6.42
C LEU A 51 6.92 -5.43 5.09
N HIS A 52 6.75 -4.62 4.05
CA HIS A 52 6.64 -5.09 2.66
C HIS A 52 7.65 -4.34 1.79
N VAL A 53 8.60 -5.09 1.24
CA VAL A 53 9.63 -4.56 0.34
C VAL A 53 9.31 -4.94 -1.10
N PHE A 54 9.44 -3.99 -2.01
CA PHE A 54 9.22 -4.18 -3.44
C PHE A 54 10.06 -3.21 -4.28
N GLY A 55 9.91 -3.26 -5.60
CA GLY A 55 10.61 -2.37 -6.52
C GLY A 55 9.81 -2.17 -7.81
N HIS A 56 10.49 -2.33 -8.95
CA HIS A 56 9.95 -2.27 -10.31
C HIS A 56 9.50 -0.88 -10.79
N ILE A 57 8.83 -0.10 -9.94
CA ILE A 57 8.35 1.25 -10.27
C ILE A 57 9.36 2.27 -9.75
N HIS A 58 10.39 2.56 -10.55
CA HIS A 58 11.51 3.45 -10.17
C HIS A 58 11.04 4.83 -9.70
N ALA A 59 10.08 5.41 -10.41
CA ALA A 59 9.53 6.72 -10.07
C ALA A 59 8.68 6.71 -8.78
N GLY A 60 8.40 5.53 -8.21
CA GLY A 60 7.79 5.35 -6.89
C GLY A 60 8.80 5.02 -5.78
N ALA A 61 10.12 5.08 -6.03
CA ALA A 61 11.14 4.80 -5.01
C ALA A 61 10.89 5.64 -3.74
N GLY A 62 10.88 4.99 -2.57
CA GLY A 62 10.53 5.67 -1.32
C GLY A 62 10.03 4.73 -0.24
N THR A 63 9.58 5.33 0.87
CA THR A 63 9.01 4.62 2.02
C THR A 63 7.67 5.23 2.39
N GLU A 64 6.71 4.38 2.74
CA GLU A 64 5.37 4.76 3.18
C GLU A 64 4.98 3.91 4.40
N THR A 65 4.04 4.37 5.20
CA THR A 65 3.38 3.55 6.23
C THR A 65 1.89 3.43 5.90
N ALA A 66 1.41 2.20 5.75
CA ALA A 66 -0.01 1.91 5.56
C ALA A 66 -0.60 1.35 6.85
N GLY A 67 -1.75 1.90 7.27
CA GLY A 67 -2.55 1.32 8.35
C GLY A 67 -3.45 0.20 7.86
N PHE A 68 -4.18 -0.45 8.77
CA PHE A 68 -5.25 -1.39 8.41
C PHE A 68 -6.58 -0.99 9.06
N ASP A 69 -6.94 0.29 8.91
CA ASP A 69 -8.13 0.91 9.49
C ASP A 69 -9.11 1.49 8.44
N GLY A 70 -10.25 1.98 8.90
CA GLY A 70 -11.28 2.52 8.00
C GLY A 70 -10.82 3.73 7.16
N LEU A 71 -9.87 4.53 7.67
CA LEU A 71 -9.35 5.68 6.93
C LEU A 71 -8.45 5.22 5.78
N GLN A 72 -7.56 4.26 6.05
CA GLN A 72 -6.73 3.65 5.01
C GLN A 72 -7.60 3.04 3.91
N ALA A 73 -8.64 2.27 4.27
CA ALA A 73 -9.54 1.65 3.31
C ALA A 73 -10.29 2.69 2.45
N ALA A 74 -10.67 3.83 3.03
CA ALA A 74 -11.32 4.92 2.30
C ALA A 74 -10.37 5.63 1.33
N TYR A 75 -9.13 5.87 1.76
CA TYR A 75 -8.07 6.41 0.91
C TYR A 75 -7.83 5.52 -0.31
N GLU A 76 -7.56 4.24 -0.09
CA GLU A 76 -7.27 3.29 -1.17
C GLU A 76 -8.45 3.15 -2.14
N ARG A 77 -9.68 3.10 -1.61
CA ARG A 77 -10.89 3.08 -2.44
C ARG A 77 -10.96 4.31 -3.35
N THR A 78 -10.69 5.50 -2.80
CA THR A 78 -10.69 6.75 -3.57
C THR A 78 -9.64 6.73 -4.67
N VAL A 79 -8.43 6.27 -4.37
CA VAL A 79 -7.34 6.14 -5.36
C VAL A 79 -7.71 5.13 -6.46
N ILE A 80 -8.31 4.00 -6.09
CA ILE A 80 -8.73 2.95 -7.04
C ILE A 80 -9.90 3.42 -7.92
N ALA A 81 -10.89 4.07 -7.33
CA ALA A 81 -12.06 4.60 -8.03
C ALA A 81 -11.74 5.81 -8.91
N LYS A 82 -10.56 6.43 -8.73
CA LYS A 82 -10.16 7.70 -9.34
C LYS A 82 -11.02 8.89 -8.89
N GLY A 83 -11.57 8.78 -7.67
CA GLY A 83 -12.39 9.80 -7.03
C GLY A 83 -13.88 9.78 -7.39
N GLY A 84 -14.63 10.67 -6.73
CA GLY A 84 -16.07 10.82 -6.88
C GLY A 84 -16.65 11.57 -5.67
N LEU A 85 -17.84 12.16 -5.82
CA LEU A 85 -18.50 12.87 -4.71
C LEU A 85 -18.76 11.94 -3.52
N TRP A 86 -19.15 10.69 -3.79
CA TRP A 86 -19.36 9.68 -2.76
C TRP A 86 -18.06 9.24 -2.08
N ASP A 87 -16.96 9.10 -2.82
CA ASP A 87 -15.64 8.77 -2.26
C ASP A 87 -15.12 9.88 -1.37
N LEU A 88 -15.36 11.15 -1.74
CA LEU A 88 -15.04 12.30 -0.91
C LEU A 88 -15.84 12.27 0.40
N VAL A 89 -17.15 12.06 0.34
CA VAL A 89 -18.01 11.97 1.53
C VAL A 89 -17.57 10.82 2.45
N ALA A 90 -17.32 9.63 1.89
CA ALA A 90 -16.83 8.49 2.66
C ALA A 90 -15.47 8.77 3.32
N THR A 91 -14.54 9.38 2.59
CA THR A 91 -13.21 9.77 3.11
C THR A 91 -13.34 10.74 4.28
N VAL A 92 -14.18 11.78 4.15
CA VAL A 92 -14.45 12.74 5.23
C VAL A 92 -15.07 12.04 6.45
N TRP A 93 -16.05 11.15 6.24
CA TRP A 93 -16.69 10.40 7.31
C TRP A 93 -15.69 9.53 8.08
N HIS A 94 -14.88 8.75 7.37
CA HIS A 94 -13.86 7.88 7.99
C HIS A 94 -12.73 8.68 8.65
N PHE A 95 -12.36 9.83 8.10
CA PHE A 95 -11.39 10.74 8.71
C PHE A 95 -11.89 11.29 10.05
N VAL A 96 -13.13 11.78 10.09
CA VAL A 96 -13.76 12.26 11.33
C VAL A 96 -13.87 11.13 12.35
N GLY A 97 -14.33 9.95 11.92
CA GLY A 97 -14.40 8.76 12.77
C GLY A 97 -13.03 8.38 13.36
N ALA A 98 -12.00 8.32 12.52
CA ALA A 98 -10.62 8.01 12.92
C ALA A 98 -10.08 9.03 13.94
N LEU A 99 -10.33 10.33 13.72
CA LEU A 99 -9.95 11.41 14.64
C LEU A 99 -10.60 11.20 16.02
N VAL A 100 -11.90 10.87 16.05
CA VAL A 100 -12.63 10.57 17.29
C VAL A 100 -12.04 9.35 17.99
N THR A 101 -11.87 8.21 17.31
CA THR A 101 -11.25 7.02 17.93
C THR A 101 -9.83 7.31 18.43
N ARG A 102 -9.03 8.07 17.70
CA ARG A 102 -7.64 8.37 18.08
C ARG A 102 -7.58 9.29 19.31
N VAL A 103 -8.44 10.30 19.39
CA VAL A 103 -8.50 11.24 20.52
C VAL A 103 -9.10 10.61 21.77
N PHE A 104 -10.14 9.78 21.63
CA PHE A 104 -10.91 9.28 22.77
C PHE A 104 -10.55 7.85 23.22
N LYS A 105 -10.00 7.00 22.33
CA LYS A 105 -9.69 5.61 22.66
C LYS A 105 -8.20 5.26 22.66
N GLY A 106 -7.34 6.08 22.04
CA GLY A 106 -5.90 5.83 22.00
C GLY A 106 -5.52 4.48 21.39
N GLU A 107 -6.31 3.97 20.43
CA GLU A 107 -6.07 2.65 19.83
C GLU A 107 -4.79 2.66 18.98
N GLU A 108 -3.87 1.73 19.28
CA GLU A 108 -2.77 1.39 18.38
C GLU A 108 -3.29 0.46 17.28
N PHE A 109 -3.07 0.84 16.03
CA PHE A 109 -3.47 0.05 14.87
C PHE A 109 -2.26 -0.67 14.26
N GLU A 110 -2.51 -1.87 13.75
CA GLU A 110 -1.55 -2.60 12.93
C GLU A 110 -1.16 -1.75 11.72
N ARG A 111 0.15 -1.72 11.43
CA ARG A 111 0.73 -0.92 10.36
C ARG A 111 1.76 -1.76 9.61
N CYS A 112 1.87 -1.50 8.31
CA CYS A 112 2.90 -2.05 7.45
C CYS A 112 3.79 -0.91 6.95
N ILE A 113 5.10 -1.06 7.11
CA ILE A 113 6.07 -0.20 6.44
C ILE A 113 6.22 -0.72 5.02
N LEU A 114 6.01 0.14 4.03
CA LEU A 114 6.15 -0.16 2.61
C LEU A 114 7.44 0.47 2.11
N VAL A 115 8.31 -0.33 1.48
CA VAL A 115 9.59 0.14 0.94
C VAL A 115 9.67 -0.21 -0.53
N ASN A 116 9.62 0.81 -1.39
CA ASN A 116 10.04 0.68 -2.77
C ASN A 116 11.56 0.89 -2.84
N ALA A 117 12.29 -0.22 -2.86
CA ALA A 117 13.74 -0.31 -2.86
C ALA A 117 14.37 -0.14 -4.26
N ALA A 118 13.67 0.50 -5.21
CA ALA A 118 14.27 0.85 -6.48
C ALA A 118 15.49 1.76 -6.26
N MET A 119 16.64 1.34 -6.78
CA MET A 119 17.93 2.05 -6.66
C MET A 119 17.97 3.37 -7.42
N VAL A 120 17.01 3.58 -8.32
CA VAL A 120 16.95 4.74 -9.20
C VAL A 120 15.56 5.36 -9.21
N SER A 121 15.49 6.66 -9.48
CA SER A 121 14.24 7.43 -9.60
C SER A 121 14.41 8.65 -10.52
N GLY A 122 13.36 9.46 -10.65
CA GLY A 122 13.33 10.67 -11.45
C GLY A 122 13.15 10.44 -12.95
N MET A 123 13.13 11.53 -13.73
CA MET A 123 12.99 11.43 -15.18
C MET A 123 14.19 10.72 -15.80
N ARG A 124 13.93 9.59 -16.47
CA ARG A 124 14.95 8.71 -17.09
C ARG A 124 15.95 8.12 -16.09
N ASP A 125 15.53 7.88 -14.84
CA ASP A 125 16.33 7.16 -13.83
C ASP A 125 17.69 7.80 -13.53
N LYS A 126 17.75 9.14 -13.58
CA LYS A 126 19.00 9.90 -13.34
C LYS A 126 19.33 10.11 -11.87
N LEU A 127 18.39 9.84 -10.97
CA LEU A 127 18.60 9.96 -9.52
C LEU A 127 18.94 8.58 -8.97
N THR A 128 19.96 8.50 -8.12
CA THR A 128 20.30 7.29 -7.37
C THR A 128 19.76 7.43 -5.95
N MET A 129 19.17 6.37 -5.43
CA MET A 129 18.59 6.34 -4.09
C MET A 129 19.61 5.84 -3.07
N GLU A 130 19.58 6.42 -1.87
CA GLU A 130 20.37 5.93 -0.75
C GLU A 130 19.77 4.64 -0.15
N ALA A 131 20.58 3.91 0.63
CA ALA A 131 20.11 2.73 1.33
C ALA A 131 19.05 3.11 2.38
N VAL A 132 17.90 2.44 2.33
CA VAL A 132 16.83 2.63 3.32
C VAL A 132 17.08 1.72 4.52
N THR A 133 17.10 2.30 5.72
CA THR A 133 17.12 1.56 6.99
C THR A 133 15.74 1.60 7.62
N VAL A 134 15.19 0.43 7.94
CA VAL A 134 13.89 0.30 8.60
C VAL A 134 14.06 -0.44 9.92
N VAL A 135 13.47 0.10 10.99
CA VAL A 135 13.39 -0.55 12.30
C VAL A 135 11.94 -1.01 12.48
N ILE A 136 11.74 -2.33 12.58
CA ILE A 136 10.41 -2.94 12.74
C ILE A 136 10.17 -3.41 14.15
#